data_AF-A0A4Q8QH44-F1
#
_entry.id   AF-A0A4Q8QH44-F1
#
_cell.length_a   1.000
_cell.length_b   1.000
_cell.length_c   1.000
_cell.angle_alpha   90.00
_cell.angle_beta   90.00
_cell.angle_gamma   90.00
#
_symmetry.space_group_name_H-M   'P 1'
#
loop_
_entity.id
_entity.type
_entity.pdbx_description
1 polymer ?
#
loop_
_entity_poly.entity_id
_entity_poly.type
_entity_poly.pdbx_seq_one_letter_code
_entity_poly.pdbx_strand_id
1 'polypeptide(L)'
;KALDEVCPGTRHQRCWVHKTVNVLDKVPLSVQATMKKDLREVYWAPNRASAEAAIDVFAEKYRAKYGRAVECLVKDRDALLAFYDFPAEHWDHLRT
;
A
#
# COMPACT_ATOMS: atom_id res chain seq x y z
N LYS A 1 -18.54 -4.68 -4.99
CA LYS A 1 -19.92 -5.10 -5.38
C LYS A 1 -20.95 -4.51 -4.42
N ALA A 2 -21.07 -4.99 -3.17
CA ALA A 2 -22.06 -4.40 -2.25
C ALA A 2 -21.92 -2.87 -2.02
N LEU A 3 -20.69 -2.36 -1.82
CA LEU A 3 -20.47 -0.92 -1.65
C LEU A 3 -20.75 -0.12 -2.94
N ASP A 4 -20.34 -0.64 -4.10
CA ASP A 4 -20.56 0.02 -5.39
C ASP A 4 -22.07 0.10 -5.73
N GLU A 5 -22.85 -0.90 -5.28
CA GLU A 5 -24.29 -0.98 -5.50
C GLU A 5 -25.10 -0.02 -4.61
N VAL A 6 -24.67 0.18 -3.36
CA VAL A 6 -25.37 1.01 -2.38
C VAL A 6 -24.85 2.45 -2.35
N CYS A 7 -23.56 2.64 -2.61
CA CYS A 7 -22.85 3.92 -2.48
C CYS A 7 -21.90 4.18 -3.68
N PRO A 8 -22.42 4.35 -4.91
CA PRO A 8 -21.60 4.41 -6.13
C PRO A 8 -20.63 5.61 -6.19
N GLY A 9 -20.89 6.66 -5.41
CA GLY A 9 -20.00 7.83 -5.32
C GLY A 9 -18.82 7.66 -4.35
N THR A 10 -18.81 6.62 -3.52
CA THR A 10 -17.79 6.44 -2.49
C THR A 10 -16.49 5.90 -3.09
N ARG A 11 -15.37 6.57 -2.81
CA ARG A 11 -14.04 6.08 -3.18
C ARG A 11 -13.67 4.90 -2.28
N HIS A 12 -13.16 3.84 -2.88
CA HIS A 12 -12.72 2.64 -2.17
C HIS A 12 -11.23 2.76 -1.84
N GLN A 13 -10.91 2.74 -0.55
CA GLN A 13 -9.53 2.70 -0.09
C GLN A 13 -9.25 1.43 0.70
N ARG A 14 -8.07 0.83 0.49
CA ARG A 14 -7.56 -0.26 1.34
C ARG A 14 -6.75 0.33 2.49
N CYS A 15 -6.94 -0.23 3.68
CA CYS A 15 -6.21 0.18 4.88
C CYS A 15 -4.75 -0.29 4.83
N TRP A 16 -3.81 0.63 5.03
CA TRP A 16 -2.37 0.36 5.04
C TRP A 16 -1.91 -0.50 6.21
N VAL A 17 -2.56 -0.41 7.38
CA VAL A 17 -2.26 -1.27 8.54
C VAL A 17 -2.49 -2.73 8.19
N HIS A 18 -3.72 -3.05 7.75
CA HIS A 18 -4.06 -4.42 7.33
C HIS A 18 -3.23 -4.88 6.14
N LYS A 19 -2.93 -3.97 5.21
CA LYS A 19 -2.10 -4.33 4.06
C LYS A 19 -0.69 -4.72 4.48
N THR A 20 -0.09 -3.95 5.38
CA THR A 20 1.26 -4.20 5.91
C THR A 20 1.31 -5.57 6.57
N VAL A 21 0.36 -5.90 7.45
CA VAL A 21 0.28 -7.22 8.08
C VAL A 21 0.19 -8.34 7.03
N ASN A 22 -0.72 -8.21 6.06
CA ASN A 22 -0.90 -9.20 5.00
C ASN A 22 0.34 -9.42 4.12
N VAL A 23 1.17 -8.40 3.92
CA VAL A 23 2.43 -8.51 3.17
C VAL A 23 3.49 -9.18 4.03
N LEU A 24 3.63 -8.78 5.31
CA LEU A 24 4.63 -9.33 6.23
C LEU A 24 4.39 -10.81 6.55
N ASP A 25 3.14 -11.27 6.56
CA ASP A 25 2.77 -12.68 6.73
C ASP A 25 3.26 -13.59 5.58
N LYS A 26 3.75 -13.01 4.47
CA LYS A 26 4.31 -13.76 3.33
C LYS A 26 5.82 -13.90 3.37
N VAL A 27 6.48 -13.40 4.41
CA VAL A 27 7.95 -13.40 4.50
C VAL A 27 8.47 -13.82 5.89
N PRO A 28 9.70 -14.35 5.99
CA PRO A 28 10.31 -14.68 7.28
C PRO A 28 10.48 -13.47 8.19
N LEU A 29 10.42 -13.68 9.51
CA LEU A 29 10.60 -12.62 10.53
C LEU A 29 11.87 -11.78 10.33
N SER A 30 12.96 -12.41 9.87
CA SER A 30 14.26 -11.75 9.68
C SER A 30 14.24 -10.59 8.66
N VAL A 31 13.30 -10.59 7.70
CA VAL A 31 13.17 -9.50 6.70
C VAL A 31 12.02 -8.54 7.02
N GLN A 32 11.12 -8.89 7.94
CA GLN A 32 9.91 -8.11 8.20
C GLN A 32 10.20 -6.68 8.66
N ALA A 33 11.22 -6.47 9.49
CA ALA A 33 11.57 -5.13 9.97
C ALA A 33 11.96 -4.18 8.82
N THR A 34 12.82 -4.62 7.91
CA THR A 34 13.21 -3.85 6.74
C THR A 34 12.05 -3.66 5.78
N MET A 35 11.30 -4.72 5.50
CA MET A 35 10.15 -4.66 4.59
C MET A 35 9.06 -3.72 5.10
N LYS A 36 8.82 -3.69 6.43
CA LYS A 36 7.88 -2.76 7.06
C LYS A 36 8.32 -1.30 6.90
N LYS A 37 9.63 -1.02 6.98
CA LYS A 37 10.16 0.33 6.72
C LYS A 37 9.91 0.72 5.27
N ASP A 38 10.23 -0.15 4.32
CA ASP A 38 10.02 0.15 2.90
C ASP A 38 8.55 0.36 2.55
N LEU A 39 7.63 -0.42 3.14
CA LEU A 39 6.19 -0.20 3.02
C LEU A 39 5.77 1.16 3.59
N ARG A 40 6.38 1.59 4.70
CA ARG A 40 6.14 2.91 5.29
C ARG A 40 6.53 4.04 4.35
N GLU A 41 7.66 3.93 3.66
CA GLU A 41 8.08 4.94 2.68
C GLU A 41 7.04 5.13 1.57
N VAL A 42 6.28 4.08 1.19
CA VAL A 42 5.24 4.18 0.18
C VAL A 42 4.12 5.12 0.61
N TYR A 43 3.49 4.86 1.76
CA TYR A 43 2.34 5.65 2.18
C TYR A 43 2.73 6.99 2.84
N TRP A 44 3.99 7.17 3.21
CA TRP A 44 4.55 8.46 3.63
C TRP A 44 5.09 9.32 2.49
N ALA A 45 5.10 8.82 1.24
CA ALA A 45 5.63 9.55 0.11
C ALA A 45 4.94 10.93 -0.06
N PRO A 46 5.67 11.95 -0.54
CA PRO A 46 5.18 13.33 -0.60
C PRO A 46 4.07 13.55 -1.64
N ASN A 47 3.88 12.62 -2.58
CA ASN A 47 2.83 12.65 -3.59
C ASN A 47 2.62 11.25 -4.18
N ARG A 48 1.54 11.09 -4.95
CA ARG A 48 1.16 9.82 -5.58
C ARG A 48 2.25 9.23 -6.48
N ALA A 49 2.90 10.06 -7.30
CA ALA A 49 3.94 9.58 -8.22
C ALA A 49 5.16 9.03 -7.45
N SER A 50 5.55 9.68 -6.35
CA SER A 50 6.60 9.17 -5.46
C SER A 50 6.18 7.88 -4.75
N ALA A 51 4.90 7.73 -4.37
CA ALA A 51 4.39 6.49 -3.80
C ALA A 51 4.40 5.34 -4.82
N GLU A 52 3.98 5.59 -6.06
CA GLU A 52 4.03 4.61 -7.15
C GLU A 52 5.47 4.16 -7.44
N ALA A 53 6.40 5.10 -7.53
CA ALA A 53 7.82 4.79 -7.67
C ALA A 53 8.36 3.97 -6.49
N ALA A 54 7.94 4.26 -5.27
CA ALA A 54 8.32 3.49 -4.08
C ALA A 54 7.78 2.04 -4.13
N ILE A 55 6.58 1.82 -4.68
CA ILE A 55 6.05 0.46 -4.92
C ILE A 55 6.88 -0.27 -5.96
N ASP A 56 7.31 0.40 -7.03
CA ASP A 56 8.16 -0.20 -8.06
C ASP A 56 9.53 -0.57 -7.48
N VAL A 57 10.15 0.31 -6.69
CA VAL A 57 11.39 0.01 -5.96
C VAL A 57 11.21 -1.16 -5.00
N PHE A 58 10.10 -1.21 -4.25
CA PHE A 58 9.77 -2.35 -3.38
C PHE A 58 9.67 -3.65 -4.18
N ALA A 59 8.98 -3.61 -5.32
CA ALA A 59 8.80 -4.77 -6.18
C ALA A 59 10.13 -5.27 -6.73
N GLU A 60 10.97 -4.40 -7.29
CA GLU A 60 12.29 -4.78 -7.80
C GLU A 60 13.19 -5.36 -6.70
N LYS A 61 13.17 -4.76 -5.50
CA LYS A 61 13.96 -5.23 -4.36
C LYS A 61 13.58 -6.64 -3.88
N TYR A 62 12.29 -6.98 -3.92
CA TYR A 62 11.77 -8.17 -3.24
C TYR A 62 11.20 -9.25 -4.17
N ARG A 63 10.89 -8.95 -5.43
CA ARG A 63 10.16 -9.87 -6.34
C ARG A 63 10.89 -11.20 -6.53
N ALA A 64 12.21 -11.17 -6.68
CA ALA A 64 13.01 -12.38 -6.93
C ALA A 64 12.91 -13.43 -5.81
N LYS A 65 12.78 -13.00 -4.55
CA LYS A 65 12.76 -13.90 -3.38
C LYS A 65 11.39 -14.00 -2.70
N TYR A 66 10.59 -12.95 -2.78
CA TYR A 66 9.33 -12.80 -2.06
C TYR A 66 8.19 -12.37 -3.00
N GLY A 67 8.10 -13.01 -4.18
CA GLY A 67 7.08 -12.70 -5.20
C GLY A 67 5.65 -12.62 -4.65
N ARG A 68 5.27 -13.51 -3.72
CA ARG A 68 3.94 -13.49 -3.08
C ARG A 68 3.68 -12.24 -2.24
N ALA A 69 4.71 -11.68 -1.60
CA ALA A 69 4.61 -10.45 -0.81
C ALA A 69 4.45 -9.24 -1.75
N VAL A 70 5.21 -9.22 -2.85
CA VAL A 70 5.10 -8.19 -3.89
C VAL A 70 3.75 -8.22 -4.59
N GLU A 71 3.29 -9.39 -5.02
CA GLU A 71 1.97 -9.56 -5.62
C GLU A 71 0.86 -9.15 -4.64
N CYS A 72 1.02 -9.49 -3.35
CA CYS A 72 0.12 -9.01 -2.32
C CYS A 72 0.07 -7.48 -2.35
N LEU A 73 1.19 -6.75 -2.28
CA LEU A 73 1.17 -5.29 -2.35
C LEU A 73 0.55 -4.75 -3.65
N VAL A 74 1.06 -5.18 -4.80
CA VAL A 74 0.78 -4.60 -6.13
C VAL A 74 -0.67 -4.77 -6.55
N LYS A 75 -1.34 -5.88 -6.19
CA LYS A 75 -2.74 -6.13 -6.60
C LYS A 75 -3.73 -5.10 -6.07
N ASP A 76 -3.39 -4.39 -4.99
CA ASP A 76 -4.25 -3.37 -4.37
C ASP A 76 -3.64 -1.96 -4.54
N ARG A 77 -2.69 -1.76 -5.48
CA ARG A 77 -1.95 -0.50 -5.69
C ARG A 77 -2.87 0.73 -5.71
N ASP A 78 -3.86 0.75 -6.61
CA ASP A 78 -4.74 1.92 -6.77
C ASP A 78 -5.57 2.21 -5.52
N ALA A 79 -6.13 1.16 -4.92
CA ALA A 79 -6.94 1.30 -3.72
C ALA A 79 -6.12 1.70 -2.49
N LEU A 80 -4.83 1.39 -2.45
CA LEU A 80 -3.93 1.84 -1.36
C LEU A 80 -3.52 3.30 -1.51
N LEU A 81 -3.48 3.82 -2.74
CA LEU A 81 -3.06 5.19 -3.04
C LEU A 81 -4.23 6.16 -3.23
N ALA A 82 -5.47 5.69 -3.13
CA ALA A 82 -6.68 6.51 -3.30
C ALA A 82 -6.76 7.72 -2.36
N PHE A 83 -6.07 7.70 -1.21
CA PHE A 83 -6.04 8.86 -0.30
C PHE A 83 -5.34 10.09 -0.91
N TYR A 84 -4.46 9.91 -1.91
CA TYR A 84 -3.81 11.02 -2.61
C TYR A 84 -4.79 11.84 -3.47
N ASP A 85 -6.00 11.34 -3.72
CA ASP A 85 -7.05 12.06 -4.45
C ASP A 85 -7.77 13.08 -3.56
N PHE A 86 -7.44 13.14 -2.26
CA PHE A 86 -7.95 14.10 -1.28
C PHE A 86 -6.92 15.21 -0.96
N PRO A 87 -7.34 16.35 -0.37
CA PRO A 87 -6.42 17.36 0.12
C PRO A 87 -5.34 16.81 1.05
N ALA A 88 -4.11 17.32 0.91
CA ALA A 88 -2.93 16.80 1.62
C ALA A 88 -3.05 16.87 3.15
N GLU A 89 -3.78 17.84 3.68
CA GLU A 89 -4.10 17.98 5.10
C GLU A 89 -4.86 16.78 5.70
N HIS A 90 -5.50 15.96 4.87
CA HIS A 90 -6.23 14.77 5.34
C HIS A 90 -5.41 13.48 5.25
N TRP A 91 -4.27 13.48 4.56
CA TRP A 91 -3.55 12.24 4.25
C TRP A 91 -3.11 11.51 5.51
N ASP A 92 -2.65 12.21 6.54
CA ASP A 92 -2.25 11.60 7.82
C ASP A 92 -3.37 10.75 8.42
N HIS A 93 -4.60 11.28 8.46
CA HIS A 93 -5.75 10.56 9.00
C HIS A 93 -6.22 9.41 8.09
N LEU A 94 -6.01 9.53 6.78
CA LEU A 94 -6.45 8.53 5.82
C LEU A 94 -5.45 7.37 5.67
N ARG A 95 -4.17 7.58 5.99
CA ARG A 95 -3.09 6.59 5.81
C ARG A 95 -2.71 5.81 7.07
N THR A 96 -3.15 6.26 8.25
CA THR A 96 -2.92 5.59 9.54
C THR A 96 -4.17 4.91 10.07
#